data_AF-Q9AVI7-F1
#
_entry.id   AF-Q9AVI7-F1
#
_cell.length_a   1.000
_cell.length_b   1.000
_cell.length_c   1.000
_cell.angle_alpha   90.00
_cell.angle_beta   90.00
_cell.angle_gamma   90.00
#
_symmetry.space_group_name_H-M   'P 1'
#
loop_
_entity.id
_entity.type
_entity.pdbx_description
1 polymer ?
#
loop_
_entity_poly.entity_id
_entity_poly.type
_entity_poly.pdbx_seq_one_letter_code
_entity_poly.pdbx_strand_id
1 'polypeptide(L)'
;TSLCLMTSWTSLIHAEVSPVGSDSKVGMIAANDGIILRNHVPRILKKHFRGKPYYIDLVDLFNEVEFQTASGQMIDLITTLVGEKDLSKYSLSIHRRIVQYKTAYYSFYLPVACALLMFGEDLEKHVEVKDVLVE
;
A
#
# COMPACT_ATOMS: atom_id res chain seq x y z
N THR A 1 2.04 5.87 12.40
CA THR A 1 0.93 4.89 12.53
C THR A 1 0.44 4.39 11.17
N SER A 2 0.23 5.23 10.15
CA SER A 2 -0.20 4.76 8.81
C SER A 2 0.81 3.85 8.08
N LEU A 3 2.11 4.17 8.14
CA LEU A 3 3.17 3.32 7.56
C LEU A 3 3.15 1.90 8.15
N CYS A 4 2.95 1.77 9.46
CA CYS A 4 3.00 0.49 10.17
C CYS A 4 1.82 -0.44 9.81
N LEU A 5 0.65 0.11 9.49
CA LEU A 5 -0.54 -0.67 9.11
C LEU A 5 -0.41 -1.25 7.69
N MET A 6 0.13 -0.49 6.74
CA MET A 6 0.33 -0.94 5.35
C MET A 6 1.53 -1.88 5.20
N THR A 7 2.62 -1.68 5.97
CA THR A 7 3.72 -2.66 6.04
C THR A 7 3.29 -3.98 6.66
N SER A 8 2.36 -3.93 7.64
CA SER A 8 1.82 -5.15 8.25
C SER A 8 0.92 -5.91 7.28
N TRP A 9 0.15 -5.22 6.43
CA TRP A 9 -0.67 -5.84 5.38
C TRP A 9 0.16 -6.56 4.31
N THR A 10 1.23 -5.92 3.80
CA THR A 10 2.16 -6.54 2.84
C THR A 10 2.90 -7.73 3.42
N SER A 11 3.24 -7.69 4.71
CA SER A 11 3.86 -8.81 5.44
C SER A 11 2.90 -9.98 5.68
N LEU A 12 1.60 -9.70 5.88
CA LEU A 12 0.58 -10.74 6.09
C LEU A 12 0.29 -11.54 4.82
N ILE A 13 0.33 -10.93 3.64
CA ILE A 13 0.20 -11.63 2.36
C ILE A 13 1.41 -12.54 2.08
N HIS A 14 2.61 -12.18 2.54
CA HIS A 14 3.78 -13.07 2.49
C HIS A 14 3.68 -14.28 3.44
N ALA A 15 2.93 -14.16 4.54
CA ALA A 15 2.76 -15.23 5.52
C ALA A 15 1.89 -16.39 5.02
N GLU A 16 1.07 -16.19 3.97
CA GLU A 16 0.24 -17.24 3.37
C GLU A 16 1.01 -18.35 2.63
N VAL A 17 2.34 -18.20 2.42
CA VAL A 17 3.15 -19.14 1.61
C VAL A 17 4.16 -19.95 2.44
N SER A 18 4.26 -19.74 3.76
CA SER A 18 5.14 -20.55 4.62
C SER A 18 4.40 -21.79 5.16
N PRO A 19 5.00 -22.99 5.17
CA PRO A 19 4.37 -24.16 5.74
C PRO A 19 4.17 -23.91 7.24
N VAL A 20 2.90 -23.88 7.66
CA VAL A 20 2.51 -23.65 9.06
C VAL A 20 3.18 -24.73 9.92
N GLY A 21 4.21 -24.32 10.66
CA GLY A 21 4.65 -25.04 11.84
C GLY A 21 3.49 -25.05 12.84
N SER A 22 3.05 -26.25 13.21
CA SER A 22 1.96 -26.50 14.15
C SER A 22 2.32 -26.02 15.56
N ASP A 23 2.09 -24.73 15.84
CA ASP A 23 1.75 -24.15 17.16
C ASP A 23 1.71 -22.60 17.11
N SER A 24 0.92 -22.03 16.20
CA SER A 24 0.67 -20.58 16.19
C SER A 24 -0.76 -20.30 16.62
N LYS A 25 -0.94 -19.63 17.77
CA LYS A 25 -2.26 -19.15 18.26
C LYS A 25 -2.92 -18.16 17.29
N VAL A 26 -2.15 -17.59 16.35
CA VAL A 26 -2.65 -16.60 15.39
C VAL A 26 -2.98 -17.29 14.06
N GLY A 27 -2.04 -18.04 13.46
CA GLY A 27 -2.27 -18.75 12.20
C GLY A 27 -2.96 -17.88 11.13
N MET A 28 -4.02 -18.41 10.50
CA MET A 28 -4.82 -17.68 9.50
C MET A 28 -5.71 -16.57 10.06
N ILE A 29 -5.86 -16.44 11.39
CA ILE A 29 -6.55 -15.30 12.01
C ILE A 29 -5.84 -13.99 11.63
N ALA A 30 -4.52 -14.04 11.40
CA ALA A 30 -3.71 -12.91 10.98
C ALA A 30 -4.23 -12.25 9.68
N ALA A 31 -4.80 -13.02 8.75
CA ALA A 31 -5.39 -12.48 7.52
C ALA A 31 -6.62 -11.59 7.83
N ASN A 32 -7.49 -12.05 8.74
CA ASN A 32 -8.63 -11.27 9.21
C ASN A 32 -8.19 -10.03 10.00
N ASP A 33 -7.17 -10.15 10.85
CA ASP A 33 -6.60 -9.02 11.58
C ASP A 33 -6.09 -7.94 10.61
N GLY A 34 -5.46 -8.34 9.51
CA GLY A 34 -5.09 -7.44 8.43
C GLY A 34 -6.28 -6.66 7.86
N ILE A 35 -7.41 -7.34 7.59
CA ILE A 35 -8.62 -6.71 7.05
C ILE A 35 -9.18 -5.70 8.05
N ILE A 36 -9.14 -6.04 9.34
CA ILE A 36 -9.55 -5.13 10.41
C ILE A 36 -8.64 -3.90 10.44
N LEU A 37 -7.31 -4.07 10.38
CA LEU A 37 -6.35 -2.97 10.38
C LEU A 37 -6.56 -2.02 9.20
N ARG A 38 -6.79 -2.56 8.01
CA ARG A 38 -7.17 -1.79 6.82
C ARG A 38 -8.45 -0.97 7.06
N ASN A 39 -9.49 -1.59 7.64
CA ASN A 39 -10.73 -0.89 7.97
C ASN A 39 -10.59 0.19 9.05
N HIS A 40 -9.53 0.18 9.86
CA HIS A 40 -9.30 1.25 10.84
C HIS A 40 -8.92 2.59 10.18
N VAL A 41 -8.29 2.56 9.00
CA VAL A 41 -7.90 3.77 8.27
C VAL A 41 -9.10 4.68 7.97
N PRO A 42 -10.15 4.25 7.23
CA PRO A 42 -11.30 5.09 6.96
C PRO A 42 -12.08 5.47 8.23
N ARG A 43 -12.03 4.63 9.29
CA ARG A 43 -12.64 4.97 10.59
C ARG A 43 -11.94 6.16 11.25
N ILE A 44 -10.61 6.20 11.21
CA ILE A 44 -9.81 7.33 11.72
C ILE A 44 -10.06 8.58 10.87
N LEU A 45 -10.01 8.46 9.53
CA LEU A 45 -10.28 9.57 8.61
C LEU A 45 -11.65 10.18 8.90
N LYS A 46 -12.69 9.35 8.97
CA LYS A 46 -14.05 9.79 9.26
C LYS A 46 -14.20 10.43 10.65
N LYS A 47 -13.48 9.93 11.66
CA LYS A 47 -13.59 10.46 13.02
C LYS A 47 -12.98 11.86 13.15
N HIS A 48 -11.84 12.11 12.51
CA HIS A 48 -11.06 13.32 12.73
C HIS A 48 -11.15 14.35 11.59
N PHE A 49 -11.44 13.90 10.38
CA PHE A 49 -11.36 14.73 9.18
C PHE A 49 -12.69 14.90 8.45
N ARG A 50 -13.78 14.23 8.84
CA ARG A 50 -15.08 14.30 8.13
C ARG A 50 -15.62 15.72 7.89
N GLY A 51 -15.34 16.67 8.78
CA GLY A 51 -15.76 18.06 8.63
C GLY A 51 -14.79 18.95 7.87
N LYS A 52 -13.68 18.41 7.35
CA LYS A 52 -12.67 19.16 6.62
C LYS A 52 -13.02 19.22 5.13
N PRO A 53 -12.71 20.33 4.43
CA PRO A 53 -13.00 20.47 3.01
C PRO A 53 -12.30 19.40 2.16
N TYR A 54 -11.10 18.99 2.57
CA TYR A 54 -10.27 17.97 1.91
C TYR A 54 -10.59 16.52 2.34
N TYR A 55 -11.72 16.27 3.02
CA TYR A 55 -12.04 14.94 3.54
C TYR A 55 -12.17 13.88 2.44
N ILE A 56 -12.86 14.23 1.35
CA ILE A 56 -13.08 13.31 0.24
C ILE A 56 -11.76 13.00 -0.45
N ASP A 57 -10.92 14.01 -0.65
CA ASP A 57 -9.60 13.87 -1.26
C ASP A 57 -8.68 12.97 -0.42
N LEU A 58 -8.76 13.05 0.92
CA LEU A 58 -8.06 12.11 1.79
C LEU A 58 -8.59 10.68 1.65
N VAL A 59 -9.91 10.48 1.57
CA VAL A 59 -10.47 9.13 1.39
C VAL A 59 -10.01 8.53 0.07
N ASP A 60 -10.09 9.31 -1.02
CA ASP A 60 -9.70 8.86 -2.35
C ASP A 60 -8.19 8.61 -2.45
N LEU A 61 -7.37 9.50 -1.87
CA LEU A 61 -5.92 9.32 -1.80
C LEU A 61 -5.53 8.00 -1.12
N PHE A 62 -6.13 7.68 0.02
CA PHE A 62 -5.81 6.45 0.75
C PHE A 62 -6.28 5.21 -0.03
N ASN A 63 -7.45 5.25 -0.67
CA ASN A 63 -7.95 4.14 -1.48
C ASN A 63 -7.09 3.91 -2.74
N GLU A 64 -6.68 4.97 -3.42
CA GLU A 64 -5.84 4.89 -4.62
C GLU A 64 -4.46 4.31 -4.29
N VAL A 65 -3.83 4.79 -3.21
CA VAL A 65 -2.53 4.26 -2.76
C VAL A 65 -2.65 2.80 -2.30
N GLU A 66 -3.76 2.42 -1.65
CA GLU A 66 -4.05 1.02 -1.30
C GLU A 66 -4.12 0.15 -2.56
N PHE A 67 -4.85 0.60 -3.58
CA PHE A 67 -4.98 -0.10 -4.86
C PHE A 67 -3.65 -0.26 -5.60
N GLN A 68 -2.84 0.81 -5.64
CA GLN A 68 -1.50 0.78 -6.23
C GLN A 68 -0.59 -0.22 -5.51
N THR A 69 -0.63 -0.24 -4.18
CA THR A 69 0.17 -1.16 -3.36
C THR A 69 -0.27 -2.61 -3.59
N ALA A 70 -1.58 -2.88 -3.62
CA ALA A 70 -2.12 -4.20 -3.91
C ALA A 70 -1.74 -4.67 -5.33
N SER A 71 -1.75 -3.77 -6.31
CA SER A 71 -1.33 -4.03 -7.68
C SER A 71 0.17 -4.35 -7.78
N GLY A 72 1.02 -3.60 -7.07
CA GLY A 72 2.45 -3.88 -6.97
C GLY A 72 2.74 -5.24 -6.35
N GLN A 73 2.01 -5.60 -5.29
CA GLN A 73 2.10 -6.91 -4.65
C GLN A 73 1.62 -8.04 -5.58
N MET A 74 0.55 -7.82 -6.34
CA MET A 74 0.07 -8.80 -7.33
C MET A 74 1.13 -9.09 -8.39
N ILE A 75 1.77 -8.05 -8.94
CA ILE A 75 2.82 -8.21 -9.96
C ILE A 75 4.02 -8.96 -9.35
N ASP A 76 4.43 -8.61 -8.14
CA ASP A 76 5.53 -9.28 -7.41
C ASP A 76 5.29 -10.79 -7.26
N LEU A 77 4.08 -11.18 -6.82
CA LEU A 77 3.70 -12.59 -6.67
C LEU A 77 3.65 -13.32 -8.02
N ILE A 78 3.12 -12.70 -9.07
CA ILE A 78 3.08 -13.30 -10.40
C ILE A 78 4.51 -13.52 -10.93
N THR A 79 5.40 -12.53 -10.80
CA THR A 79 6.79 -12.64 -11.29
C THR A 79 7.59 -13.69 -10.53
N THR A 80 7.35 -13.86 -9.22
CA THR A 80 8.15 -14.74 -8.37
C THR A 80 7.61 -16.17 -8.22
N LEU A 81 6.28 -16.35 -8.27
CA LEU A 81 5.63 -17.63 -7.95
C LEU A 81 4.95 -18.32 -9.15
N VAL A 82 4.64 -17.61 -10.24
CA VAL A 82 3.88 -18.18 -11.36
C VAL A 82 4.79 -18.73 -12.46
N GLY A 83 4.79 -20.06 -12.58
CA GLY A 83 5.53 -20.84 -13.59
C GLY A 83 6.90 -21.33 -13.10
N GLU A 84 7.69 -21.94 -13.99
CA GLU A 84 9.08 -22.29 -13.66
C GLU A 84 9.90 -21.04 -13.32
N LYS A 85 10.87 -21.20 -12.39
CA LYS A 85 11.83 -20.17 -11.97
C LYS A 85 12.75 -19.83 -13.14
N ASP A 86 12.21 -19.06 -14.07
CA ASP A 86 12.89 -18.60 -15.26
C ASP A 86 13.38 -17.18 -15.02
N LEU A 87 14.71 -17.02 -14.98
CA LEU A 87 15.37 -15.73 -14.82
C LEU A 87 15.09 -14.79 -16.00
N SER A 88 14.66 -15.30 -17.15
CA SER A 88 14.27 -14.50 -18.32
C SER A 88 13.05 -13.61 -18.08
N LYS A 89 12.22 -13.95 -17.07
CA LYS A 89 11.04 -13.17 -16.65
C LYS A 89 11.42 -11.92 -15.85
N TYR A 90 12.66 -11.83 -15.37
CA TYR A 90 13.15 -10.67 -14.63
C TYR A 90 13.74 -9.66 -15.59
N SER A 91 13.25 -8.44 -15.51
CA SER A 91 13.83 -7.31 -16.23
C SER A 91 13.90 -6.10 -15.30
N LEU A 92 14.81 -5.17 -15.61
CA LEU A 92 14.93 -3.93 -14.85
C LEU A 92 13.61 -3.14 -14.87
N SER A 93 12.85 -3.19 -15.97
CA SER A 93 11.55 -2.52 -16.09
C SER A 93 10.47 -3.16 -15.23
N ILE A 94 10.45 -4.49 -15.10
CA ILE A 94 9.52 -5.21 -14.20
C ILE A 94 9.88 -4.90 -12.75
N HIS A 95 11.16 -4.99 -12.39
CA HIS A 95 11.63 -4.64 -11.05
C HIS A 95 11.27 -3.18 -10.68
N ARG A 96 11.50 -2.22 -11.59
CA ARG A 96 11.12 -0.81 -11.38
C ARG A 96 9.61 -0.69 -11.11
N ARG A 97 8.75 -1.34 -11.92
CA ARG A 97 7.29 -1.33 -11.69
C ARG A 97 6.92 -1.95 -10.35
N ILE A 98 7.52 -3.07 -9.96
CA ILE A 98 7.26 -3.70 -8.65
C ILE A 98 7.61 -2.71 -7.53
N VAL A 99 8.83 -2.14 -7.54
CA VAL A 99 9.27 -1.23 -6.46
C VAL A 99 8.42 0.04 -6.39
N GLN A 100 8.13 0.66 -7.53
CA GLN A 100 7.31 1.87 -7.61
C GLN A 100 5.92 1.66 -7.01
N TYR A 101 5.18 0.66 -7.51
CA TYR A 101 3.81 0.41 -7.07
C TYR A 101 3.74 -0.21 -5.67
N LYS A 102 4.67 -1.11 -5.32
CA LYS A 102 4.66 -1.79 -4.03
C LYS A 102 5.11 -0.90 -2.89
N THR A 103 5.99 0.08 -3.13
CA THR A 103 6.69 0.78 -2.05
C THR A 103 6.65 2.29 -2.14
N ALA A 104 6.86 2.87 -3.33
CA ALA A 104 7.10 4.30 -3.43
C ALA A 104 5.86 5.15 -3.07
N TYR A 105 4.69 4.74 -3.57
CA TYR A 105 3.44 5.47 -3.33
C TYR A 105 3.05 5.56 -1.85
N TYR A 106 3.07 4.45 -1.10
CA TYR A 106 2.65 4.48 0.30
C TYR A 106 3.73 5.02 1.25
N SER A 107 5.02 4.86 0.89
CA SER A 107 6.14 5.23 1.76
C SER A 107 6.55 6.69 1.62
N PHE A 108 6.52 7.24 0.40
CA PHE A 108 7.02 8.59 0.11
C PHE A 108 5.92 9.55 -0.33
N TYR A 109 5.09 9.17 -1.31
CA TYR A 109 4.06 10.06 -1.83
C TYR A 109 2.91 10.30 -0.85
N LEU A 110 2.34 9.24 -0.26
CA LEU A 110 1.18 9.33 0.63
C LEU A 110 1.37 10.30 1.81
N PRO A 111 2.49 10.27 2.57
CA PRO A 111 2.72 11.23 3.65
C PRO A 111 2.77 12.68 3.18
N VAL A 112 3.39 12.95 2.03
CA VAL A 112 3.51 14.31 1.47
C VAL A 112 2.16 14.80 0.94
N ALA A 113 1.44 13.96 0.20
CA ALA A 113 0.09 14.27 -0.29
C ALA A 113 -0.90 14.54 0.86
N CYS A 114 -0.80 13.79 1.97
CA CYS A 114 -1.58 14.08 3.18
C CYS A 114 -1.27 15.49 3.74
N ALA A 115 0.01 15.88 3.77
CA ALA A 115 0.41 17.19 4.26
C ALA A 115 -0.08 18.32 3.34
N LEU A 116 0.02 18.15 2.01
CA LEU A 116 -0.48 19.10 1.02
C LEU A 116 -1.99 19.31 1.16
N LEU A 117 -2.77 18.23 1.23
CA LEU A 117 -4.23 18.32 1.43
C LEU A 117 -4.57 19.05 2.75
N MET A 118 -3.84 18.76 3.84
CA MET A 118 -4.05 19.46 5.12
C MET A 118 -3.65 20.94 5.08
N PHE A 119 -2.73 21.31 4.18
CA PHE A 119 -2.35 22.71 3.94
C PHE A 119 -3.37 23.45 3.06
N GLY A 120 -4.32 22.74 2.44
CA GLY A 120 -5.32 23.29 1.53
C GLY A 120 -4.87 23.34 0.08
N GLU A 121 -3.81 22.61 -0.28
CA GLU A 121 -3.34 22.47 -1.65
C GLU A 121 -4.17 21.45 -2.43
N ASP A 122 -4.17 21.63 -3.75
CA ASP A 122 -4.81 20.75 -4.72
C ASP A 122 -3.78 19.81 -5.34
N LEU A 123 -3.93 18.51 -5.12
CA LEU A 123 -2.96 17.50 -5.60
C LEU A 123 -2.79 17.50 -7.12
N GLU A 124 -3.79 17.94 -7.90
CA GLU A 124 -3.66 18.05 -9.36
C GLU A 124 -2.64 19.10 -9.80
N LYS A 125 -2.31 20.06 -8.91
CA LYS A 125 -1.30 21.10 -9.16
C LYS A 125 0.10 20.70 -8.70
N HIS A 126 0.25 19.52 -8.12
CA HIS A 126 1.50 19.02 -7.54
C HIS A 126 1.90 17.67 -8.16
N VAL A 127 1.63 17.48 -9.45
CA VAL A 127 1.99 16.24 -10.17
C VAL A 127 3.50 16.02 -10.17
N GLU A 128 4.28 17.10 -10.28
CA GLU A 128 5.74 17.04 -10.25
C GLU A 128 6.27 16.52 -8.90
N VAL A 129 5.57 16.83 -7.80
CA VAL A 129 5.91 16.29 -6.47
C VAL A 129 5.71 14.78 -6.44
N LYS A 130 4.63 14.28 -7.05
CA LYS A 130 4.39 12.84 -7.19
C LYS A 130 5.49 12.18 -8.02
N ASP A 131 5.87 12.77 -9.15
CA ASP A 131 6.85 12.20 -10.06
C ASP A 131 8.22 12.06 -9.37
N VAL A 132 8.68 13.10 -8.66
CA VAL A 132 9.96 13.07 -7.91
C VAL A 132 9.95 12.06 -6.76
N LEU A 133 8.80 11.82 -6.12
CA LEU A 133 8.69 10.92 -4.96
C LEU A 133 8.49 9.45 -5.36
N VAL A 134 8.09 9.18 -6.60
CA VAL A 134 7.77 7.84 -7.11
C VAL A 134 8.81 7.33 -8.10
N GLU A 135 9.55 8.21 -8.76
CA GLU A 135 10.65 7.84 -9.66
C GLU A 135 11.85 7.21 -8.94
#